data_AF-A0A520CNV0-F1
#
_entry.id   AF-A0A520CNV0-F1
#
_cell.length_a   1.000
_cell.length_b   1.000
_cell.length_c   1.000
_cell.angle_alpha   90.00
_cell.angle_beta   90.00
_cell.angle_gamma   90.00
#
_symmetry.space_group_name_H-M   'P 1'
#
loop_
_entity.id
_entity.type
_entity.pdbx_description
1 polymer ?
#
loop_
_entity_poly.entity_id
_entity_poly.type
_entity_poly.pdbx_seq_one_letter_code
_entity_poly.pdbx_strand_id
1 'polypeptide(L)'
;LQVLESETELSYERLLRLYKEVAGKSPSKGQLPLSTDWFLTWQPNIHASLFHNIYTYLAKTSTLEGIDALIKAYQLYTEQVGVCGLDPQLSITRAWRLVRFMEAQMLAMTPCSKCGGHFVTEPYENARHFVCGLCEPPARAGKGAAAGSIQLQ
;
A
#
# COMPACT_ATOMS: atom_id res chain seq x y z
N LEU A 1 3.66 -1.68 16.15
CA LEU A 1 3.19 -2.64 17.17
C LEU A 1 1.83 -3.20 16.82
N GLN A 2 0.78 -2.38 16.57
CA GLN A 2 -0.56 -2.88 16.21
C GLN A 2 -0.60 -3.99 15.14
N VAL A 3 0.18 -3.89 14.06
CA VAL A 3 0.29 -4.97 13.06
C VAL A 3 0.85 -6.26 13.67
N LEU A 4 1.91 -6.16 14.47
CA LEU A 4 2.53 -7.32 15.11
C LEU A 4 1.60 -7.96 16.15
N GLU A 5 0.82 -7.17 16.88
CA GLU A 5 -0.20 -7.69 17.81
C GLU A 5 -1.33 -8.41 17.09
N SER A 6 -1.66 -7.98 15.87
CA SER A 6 -2.71 -8.60 15.05
C SER A 6 -2.25 -9.87 14.35
N GLU A 7 -0.97 -9.97 14.00
CA GLU A 7 -0.44 -11.03 13.13
C GLU A 7 0.43 -12.04 13.92
N THR A 8 0.53 -11.90 15.24
CA THR A 8 1.28 -12.82 16.10
C THR A 8 0.53 -13.11 17.39
N GLU A 9 0.84 -14.23 18.03
CA GLU A 9 0.28 -14.61 19.34
C GLU A 9 1.09 -14.05 20.52
N LEU A 10 2.02 -13.12 20.26
CA LEU A 10 2.91 -12.59 21.29
C LEU A 10 2.20 -11.50 22.11
N SER A 11 2.44 -11.52 23.41
CA SER A 11 1.94 -10.46 24.30
C SER A 11 2.55 -9.10 23.94
N TYR A 12 1.82 -8.02 24.22
CA TYR A 12 2.28 -6.64 24.02
C TYR A 12 3.68 -6.39 24.62
N GLU A 13 3.91 -6.90 25.84
CA GLU A 13 5.19 -6.74 26.53
C GLU A 13 6.33 -7.45 25.78
N ARG A 14 6.08 -8.66 25.28
CA ARG A 14 7.08 -9.42 24.52
C ARG A 14 7.39 -8.75 23.18
N LEU A 15 6.37 -8.24 22.48
CA LEU A 15 6.55 -7.47 21.25
C LEU A 15 7.34 -6.18 21.48
N LEU A 16 7.08 -5.47 22.58
CA LEU A 16 7.81 -4.25 22.92
C LEU A 16 9.30 -4.53 23.19
N ARG A 17 9.62 -5.61 23.91
CA ARG A 17 11.00 -6.03 24.17
C ARG A 17 11.71 -6.42 22.86
N LEU A 18 11.10 -7.29 22.06
CA LEU A 18 11.64 -7.70 20.76
C LEU A 18 11.86 -6.52 19.81
N TYR A 19 10.92 -5.57 19.76
CA TYR A 19 11.09 -4.37 18.93
C TYR A 19 12.32 -3.56 19.35
N LYS A 20 12.54 -3.38 20.67
CA LYS A 20 13.72 -2.66 21.17
C LYS A 20 15.02 -3.40 20.87
N GLU A 21 15.01 -4.72 21.00
CA GLU A 21 16.18 -5.57 20.70
C GLU A 21 16.56 -5.50 19.22
N VAL A 22 15.58 -5.55 18.31
CA VAL A 22 15.82 -5.56 16.85
C VAL A 22 16.04 -4.15 16.29
N ALA A 23 15.22 -3.17 16.70
CA ALA A 23 15.24 -1.82 16.11
C ALA A 23 16.10 -0.82 16.91
N GLY A 24 16.59 -1.19 18.11
CA GLY A 24 17.41 -0.32 18.97
C GLY A 24 16.68 0.90 19.55
N LYS A 25 15.37 1.04 19.32
CA LYS A 25 14.57 2.19 19.75
C LYS A 25 13.18 1.78 20.20
N SER A 26 12.50 2.66 20.91
CA SER A 26 11.08 2.45 21.23
C SER A 26 10.21 2.66 19.98
N PRO A 27 9.13 1.86 19.82
CA PRO A 27 8.21 2.03 18.71
C PRO A 27 7.52 3.40 18.81
N SER A 28 7.22 4.00 17.65
CA SER A 28 6.52 5.28 17.60
C SER A 28 5.14 5.16 18.26
N LYS A 29 4.80 6.12 19.11
CA LYS A 29 3.45 6.27 19.65
C LYS A 29 2.57 6.88 18.55
N GLY A 30 1.86 6.03 17.82
CA GLY A 30 0.94 6.46 16.77
C GLY A 30 0.01 5.32 16.41
N GLN A 31 -1.29 5.62 16.30
CA GLN A 31 -2.26 4.68 15.78
C GLN A 31 -2.07 4.50 14.28
N LEU A 32 -2.45 3.33 13.76
CA LEU A 32 -2.53 3.10 12.32
C LEU A 32 -3.49 4.12 11.68
N PRO A 33 -3.27 4.49 10.40
CA PRO A 33 -4.21 5.36 9.71
C PRO A 33 -5.62 4.75 9.73
N LEU A 34 -6.56 5.51 10.26
CA LEU A 34 -7.96 5.12 10.40
C LEU A 34 -8.76 5.38 9.11
N SER A 35 -8.31 6.31 8.25
CA SER A 35 -9.02 6.68 7.02
C SER A 35 -8.44 6.02 5.77
N THR A 36 -9.31 5.90 4.77
CA THR A 36 -8.99 5.42 3.41
C THR A 36 -8.37 6.52 2.54
N ASP A 37 -8.57 7.80 2.89
CA ASP A 37 -8.23 8.97 2.08
C ASP A 37 -6.80 8.95 1.52
N TRP A 38 -5.84 8.55 2.35
CA TRP A 38 -4.44 8.51 1.93
C TRP A 38 -4.26 7.62 0.69
N PHE A 39 -4.95 6.48 0.61
CA PHE A 39 -4.88 5.56 -0.52
C PHE A 39 -5.56 6.08 -1.79
N LEU A 40 -6.39 7.12 -1.69
CA LEU A 40 -7.09 7.74 -2.81
C LEU A 40 -6.35 8.97 -3.36
N THR A 41 -5.30 9.43 -2.66
CA THR A 41 -4.47 10.56 -3.14
C THR A 41 -3.49 10.12 -4.23
N TRP A 42 -3.16 11.01 -5.16
CA TRP A 42 -2.49 10.71 -6.43
C TRP A 42 -1.27 9.73 -6.36
N GLN A 43 -0.13 10.12 -5.80
CA GLN A 43 1.04 9.23 -5.75
C GLN A 43 0.81 8.02 -4.83
N PRO A 44 0.30 8.18 -3.60
CA PRO A 44 -0.06 7.06 -2.74
C PRO A 44 -0.95 6.02 -3.41
N ASN A 45 -1.94 6.45 -4.20
CA ASN A 45 -2.83 5.58 -4.94
C ASN A 45 -2.08 4.72 -5.95
N ILE A 46 -1.14 5.29 -6.69
CA ILE A 46 -0.32 4.55 -7.66
C ILE A 46 0.49 3.46 -6.95
N HIS A 47 1.16 3.81 -5.83
CA HIS A 47 1.93 2.83 -5.05
C HIS A 47 1.05 1.76 -4.40
N ALA A 48 -0.10 2.16 -3.83
CA ALA A 48 -1.07 1.26 -3.21
C ALA A 48 -1.64 0.27 -4.23
N SER A 49 -1.99 0.77 -5.41
CA SER A 49 -2.51 -0.04 -6.53
C SER A 49 -1.46 -1.02 -7.02
N LEU A 50 -0.21 -0.59 -7.20
CA LEU A 50 0.88 -1.49 -7.60
C LEU A 50 1.06 -2.63 -6.59
N PHE A 51 1.19 -2.29 -5.29
CA PHE A 51 1.32 -3.29 -4.24
C PHE A 51 0.11 -4.25 -4.21
N HIS A 52 -1.11 -3.73 -4.28
CA HIS A 52 -2.30 -4.58 -4.16
C HIS A 52 -2.47 -5.49 -5.37
N ASN A 53 -2.14 -5.05 -6.59
CA ASN A 53 -2.12 -5.92 -7.77
C ASN A 53 -1.12 -7.08 -7.59
N ILE A 54 0.08 -6.80 -7.08
CA ILE A 54 1.08 -7.84 -6.76
C ILE A 54 0.53 -8.82 -5.71
N TYR A 55 -0.04 -8.30 -4.63
CA TYR A 55 -0.62 -9.10 -3.55
C TYR A 55 -1.75 -10.00 -4.07
N THR A 56 -2.71 -9.46 -4.81
CA THR A 56 -3.82 -10.24 -5.39
C THR A 56 -3.32 -11.30 -6.36
N TYR A 57 -2.28 -11.01 -7.15
CA TYR A 57 -1.67 -12.00 -8.04
C TYR A 57 -1.03 -13.14 -7.24
N LEU A 58 -0.22 -12.84 -6.23
CA LEU A 58 0.40 -13.85 -5.38
C LEU A 58 -0.62 -14.70 -4.63
N ALA A 59 -1.67 -14.07 -4.07
CA ALA A 59 -2.74 -14.77 -3.38
C ALA A 59 -3.52 -15.73 -4.30
N LYS A 60 -3.56 -15.47 -5.62
CA LYS A 60 -4.23 -16.33 -6.61
C LYS A 60 -3.33 -17.44 -7.17
N THR A 61 -2.02 -17.24 -7.20
CA THR A 61 -1.08 -18.07 -7.96
C THR A 61 -0.11 -18.87 -7.10
N SER A 62 0.03 -18.51 -5.83
CA SER A 62 0.93 -19.18 -4.89
C SER A 62 0.14 -19.83 -3.76
N THR A 63 0.80 -20.74 -3.04
CA THR A 63 0.27 -21.34 -1.81
C THR A 63 0.57 -20.48 -0.58
N LEU A 64 1.00 -19.22 -0.76
CA LEU A 64 1.28 -18.31 0.35
C LEU A 64 -0.05 -17.79 0.89
N GLU A 65 -0.21 -17.86 2.21
CA GLU A 65 -1.45 -17.43 2.88
C GLU A 65 -1.19 -16.24 3.81
N GLY A 66 -2.21 -15.40 3.98
CA GLY A 66 -2.24 -14.32 4.96
C GLY A 66 -1.02 -13.39 4.92
N ILE A 67 -0.27 -13.39 6.02
CA ILE A 67 0.85 -12.47 6.25
C ILE A 67 2.07 -12.76 5.36
N ASP A 68 2.30 -14.01 4.95
CA ASP A 68 3.44 -14.38 4.12
C ASP A 68 3.29 -13.81 2.70
N ALA A 69 2.08 -13.90 2.14
CA ALA A 69 1.74 -13.30 0.86
C ALA A 69 1.91 -11.76 0.90
N LEU A 70 1.52 -11.14 2.02
CA LEU A 70 1.67 -9.69 2.23
C LEU A 70 3.14 -9.28 2.29
N ILE A 71 3.97 -9.97 3.07
CA ILE A 71 5.40 -9.69 3.19
C ILE A 71 6.06 -9.82 1.82
N LYS A 72 5.75 -10.91 1.09
CA LYS A 72 6.35 -11.14 -0.23
C LYS A 72 5.89 -10.10 -1.26
N ALA A 73 4.62 -9.74 -1.26
CA ALA A 73 4.10 -8.68 -2.12
C ALA A 73 4.76 -7.32 -1.83
N TYR A 74 5.00 -7.01 -0.55
CA TYR A 74 5.65 -5.78 -0.14
C TYR A 74 7.12 -5.72 -0.61
N GLN A 75 7.86 -6.83 -0.50
CA GLN A 75 9.22 -6.93 -1.03
C GLN A 75 9.26 -6.64 -2.53
N LEU A 76 8.42 -7.34 -3.32
CA LEU A 76 8.34 -7.13 -4.78
C LEU A 76 7.94 -5.70 -5.14
N TYR A 77 7.02 -5.09 -4.38
CA TYR A 77 6.67 -3.68 -4.53
C TYR A 77 7.89 -2.77 -4.32
N THR A 78 8.65 -2.95 -3.24
CA THR A 78 9.82 -2.12 -2.97
C THR A 78 10.93 -2.29 -4.00
N GLU A 79 11.14 -3.52 -4.48
CA GLU A 79 12.09 -3.82 -5.55
C GLU A 79 11.68 -3.12 -6.85
N GLN A 80 10.41 -3.25 -7.26
CA GLN A 80 9.90 -2.62 -8.47
C GLN A 80 10.00 -1.09 -8.43
N VAL A 81 9.67 -0.49 -7.28
CA VAL A 81 9.76 0.96 -7.07
C VAL A 81 11.23 1.41 -7.12
N GLY A 82 12.14 0.67 -6.51
CA GLY A 82 13.58 0.96 -6.54
C GLY A 82 14.20 0.85 -7.93
N VAL A 83 13.80 -0.14 -8.73
CA VAL A 83 14.22 -0.27 -10.14
C VAL A 83 13.78 0.94 -10.98
N CYS A 84 12.64 1.54 -10.66
CA CYS A 84 12.16 2.76 -11.30
C CYS A 84 12.84 4.04 -10.79
N GLY A 85 13.78 3.96 -9.84
CA GLY A 85 14.43 5.12 -9.23
C GLY A 85 13.50 5.96 -8.35
N LEU A 86 12.42 5.36 -7.85
CA LEU A 86 11.42 6.02 -7.02
C LEU A 86 11.59 5.64 -5.54
N ASP A 87 11.12 6.51 -4.65
CA ASP A 87 11.06 6.25 -3.21
C ASP A 87 9.75 5.54 -2.85
N PRO A 88 9.79 4.44 -2.08
CA PRO A 88 8.58 3.80 -1.59
C PRO A 88 7.74 4.74 -0.71
N GLN A 89 6.52 5.05 -1.14
CA GLN A 89 5.56 5.82 -0.32
C GLN A 89 4.73 4.95 0.62
N LEU A 90 4.60 3.66 0.29
CA LEU A 90 3.88 2.69 1.10
C LEU A 90 4.86 2.06 2.09
N SER A 91 4.55 2.14 3.38
CA SER A 91 5.21 1.32 4.40
C SER A 91 4.52 -0.04 4.52
N ILE A 92 5.23 -1.06 5.02
CA ILE A 92 4.63 -2.39 5.25
C ILE A 92 3.36 -2.32 6.11
N THR A 93 3.35 -1.40 7.07
CA THR A 93 2.22 -1.11 7.93
C THR A 93 1.01 -0.55 7.16
N ARG A 94 1.23 0.36 6.20
CA ARG A 94 0.16 0.87 5.34
C ARG A 94 -0.29 -0.17 4.32
N ALA A 95 0.63 -0.98 3.81
CA ALA A 95 0.34 -2.10 2.91
C ALA A 95 -0.60 -3.10 3.59
N TRP A 96 -0.31 -3.46 4.85
CA TRP A 96 -1.19 -4.26 5.68
C TRP A 96 -2.57 -3.63 5.87
N ARG A 97 -2.61 -2.32 6.18
CA ARG A 97 -3.88 -1.61 6.39
C ARG A 97 -4.73 -1.58 5.10
N LEU A 98 -4.10 -1.44 3.94
CA LEU A 98 -4.77 -1.50 2.65
C LEU A 98 -5.46 -2.85 2.43
N VAL A 99 -4.77 -3.96 2.71
CA VAL A 99 -5.37 -5.31 2.62
C VAL A 99 -6.60 -5.40 3.51
N ARG A 100 -6.52 -4.92 4.75
CA ARG A 100 -7.67 -4.92 5.68
C ARG A 100 -8.83 -4.05 5.18
N PHE A 101 -8.56 -2.91 4.55
CA PHE A 101 -9.61 -2.09 3.94
C PHE A 101 -10.26 -2.74 2.71
N MET A 102 -9.49 -3.50 1.92
CA MET A 102 -10.03 -4.26 0.78
C MET A 102 -10.90 -5.43 1.25
N GLU A 103 -10.45 -6.18 2.26
CA GLU A 103 -11.23 -7.26 2.87
C GLU A 103 -12.54 -6.76 3.51
N ALA A 104 -12.49 -5.60 4.16
CA ALA A 104 -13.65 -4.94 4.74
C ALA A 104 -14.55 -4.22 3.71
N GLN A 105 -14.24 -4.34 2.41
CA GLN A 105 -14.97 -3.68 1.32
C GLN A 105 -15.08 -2.15 1.47
N MET A 106 -14.12 -1.54 2.17
CA MET A 106 -14.00 -0.08 2.32
C MET A 106 -13.25 0.55 1.15
N LEU A 107 -12.52 -0.26 0.38
CA LEU A 107 -11.85 0.10 -0.86
C LEU A 107 -12.11 -1.00 -1.89
N ALA A 108 -11.94 -0.67 -3.16
CA ALA A 108 -12.06 -1.60 -4.27
C ALA A 108 -10.92 -1.40 -5.28
N MET A 109 -10.77 -2.35 -6.20
CA MET A 109 -9.91 -2.22 -7.38
C MET A 109 -10.77 -2.00 -8.61
N THR A 110 -10.57 -0.87 -9.29
CA THR A 110 -11.34 -0.48 -10.49
C THR A 110 -10.41 -0.36 -11.69
N PRO A 111 -10.73 -0.99 -12.84
CA PRO A 111 -9.94 -0.84 -14.05
C PRO A 111 -10.13 0.56 -14.64
N CYS A 112 -9.03 1.19 -15.05
CA CYS A 112 -9.05 2.48 -15.72
C CYS A 112 -9.60 2.33 -17.14
N SER A 113 -10.55 3.20 -17.50
CA SER A 113 -11.16 3.25 -18.85
C SER A 113 -10.18 3.62 -19.98
N LYS A 114 -9.02 4.23 -19.66
CA LYS A 114 -7.98 4.62 -20.64
C LYS A 114 -6.87 3.57 -20.77
N CYS A 115 -6.17 3.24 -19.68
CA CYS A 115 -5.02 2.32 -19.73
C CYS A 115 -5.34 0.86 -19.36
N GLY A 116 -6.54 0.56 -18.85
CA GLY A 116 -6.91 -0.79 -18.40
C GLY A 116 -6.24 -1.26 -17.10
N GLY A 117 -5.31 -0.50 -16.53
CA GLY A 117 -4.69 -0.80 -15.24
C GLY A 117 -5.71 -0.73 -14.10
N HIS A 118 -5.54 -1.57 -13.07
CA HIS A 118 -6.44 -1.60 -11.91
C HIS A 118 -5.89 -0.72 -10.80
N PHE A 119 -6.72 0.20 -10.31
CA PHE A 119 -6.34 1.16 -9.27
C PHE A 119 -7.28 1.07 -8.06
N VAL A 120 -6.75 1.43 -6.90
CA VAL A 120 -7.53 1.55 -5.66
C VAL A 120 -8.53 2.68 -5.80
N THR A 121 -9.80 2.42 -5.49
CA THR A 121 -10.89 3.41 -5.53
C THR A 121 -11.81 3.25 -4.34
N GLU A 122 -12.75 4.18 -4.19
CA GLU A 122 -13.91 3.95 -3.34
C GLU A 122 -14.72 2.72 -3.83
N PRO A 123 -15.51 2.11 -2.94
CA PRO A 123 -16.45 1.07 -3.32
C PRO A 123 -17.46 1.60 -4.35
N TYR A 124 -17.89 0.74 -5.27
CA TYR A 124 -18.90 1.05 -6.30
C TYR A 124 -18.51 2.13 -7.33
N GLU A 125 -17.21 2.43 -7.48
CA GLU A 125 -16.70 3.30 -8.55
C GLU A 125 -17.09 2.76 -9.94
N ASN A 126 -17.53 3.64 -10.84
CA ASN A 126 -17.98 3.22 -12.17
C ASN A 126 -16.78 3.07 -13.11
N ALA A 127 -16.37 1.81 -13.33
CA ALA A 127 -15.27 1.45 -14.24
C ALA A 127 -15.36 2.07 -15.65
N ARG A 128 -16.56 2.37 -16.16
CA ARG A 128 -16.73 2.99 -17.49
C ARG A 128 -16.22 4.44 -17.55
N HIS A 129 -16.21 5.13 -16.42
CA HIS A 129 -15.87 6.55 -16.34
C HIS A 129 -14.62 6.81 -15.48
N PHE A 130 -14.17 5.82 -14.72
CA PHE A 130 -12.97 5.94 -13.92
C PHE A 130 -11.71 6.12 -14.80
N VAL A 131 -10.94 7.17 -14.51
CA VAL A 131 -9.64 7.46 -15.13
C VAL A 131 -8.60 7.60 -14.03
N CYS A 132 -7.52 6.83 -14.12
CA CYS A 132 -6.49 6.84 -13.09
C CYS A 132 -5.62 8.10 -13.15
N GLY A 133 -4.98 8.43 -12.04
CA GLY A 133 -4.10 9.60 -11.94
C GLY A 133 -2.81 9.53 -12.77
N LEU A 134 -2.50 8.40 -13.40
CA LEU A 134 -1.43 8.33 -14.42
C LEU A 134 -1.94 8.78 -15.80
N CYS A 135 -3.18 8.45 -16.14
CA CYS A 135 -3.78 8.85 -17.41
C CYS A 135 -4.30 10.29 -17.38
N GLU A 136 -4.77 10.75 -16.22
CA GLU A 136 -5.25 12.12 -16.03
C GLU A 136 -4.71 12.68 -14.71
N PRO A 137 -3.45 13.14 -14.72
CA PRO A 137 -2.80 13.61 -13.52
C PRO A 137 -3.41 14.92 -12.99
N PRO A 138 -3.47 15.11 -11.65
CA PRO A 138 -3.97 16.35 -11.08
C PRO A 138 -3.04 17.54 -11.41
N ALA A 139 -3.57 18.76 -11.39
CA ALA A 139 -2.84 19.98 -11.77
C ALA A 139 -1.52 20.25 -10.99
N ARG A 140 -1.35 19.66 -9.81
CA ARG A 140 -0.13 19.76 -8.97
C ARG A 140 0.72 18.49 -9.00
N ALA A 141 0.47 17.58 -9.93
CA ALA A 141 1.28 16.41 -10.12
C ALA A 141 2.75 16.78 -10.39
N GLY A 142 3.69 16.16 -9.69
CA GLY A 142 5.13 16.43 -9.77
C GLY A 142 5.61 17.74 -9.13
N LYS A 143 4.72 18.65 -8.69
CA LYS A 143 5.11 19.93 -8.07
C LYS A 143 5.33 19.79 -6.57
N GLY A 144 6.58 19.51 -6.16
CA GLY A 144 7.00 19.45 -4.75
C GLY A 144 8.19 18.52 -4.49
N ALA A 145 9.12 18.43 -5.45
CA ALA A 145 10.09 17.37 -5.65
C ALA A 145 10.89 16.93 -4.39
N ALA A 146 10.50 15.80 -3.82
CA ALA A 146 11.45 14.87 -3.25
C ALA A 146 12.09 14.08 -4.40
N ALA A 147 13.40 13.81 -4.33
CA ALA A 147 14.18 13.25 -5.43
C ALA A 147 13.66 11.88 -5.97
N GLY A 148 12.91 11.11 -5.18
CA GLY A 148 12.29 9.84 -5.61
C GLY A 148 10.77 9.89 -5.82
N SER A 149 10.16 11.06 -5.98
CA SER A 149 8.72 11.16 -6.27
C SER A 149 8.40 10.93 -7.76
N ILE A 150 7.19 10.45 -8.08
CA ILE A 150 6.75 10.35 -9.49
C ILE A 150 6.67 11.77 -10.07
N GLN A 151 7.47 12.03 -11.10
CA GLN A 151 7.48 13.29 -11.84
C GLN A 151 6.83 13.10 -13.21
N LEU A 152 6.01 14.08 -13.61
CA LEU A 152 5.49 14.16 -14.97
C LEU A 152 6.26 15.25 -15.69
N GLN A 153 6.79 14.89 -16.86
CA GLN A 153 7.47 15.82 -17.76
C GLN A 153 6.44 16.60 -18.59
#